data_AF-A0A834I936-F1
#
_entry.id   AF-A0A834I936-F1
#
_cell.length_a   1.000
_cell.length_b   1.000
_cell.length_c   1.000
_cell.angle_alpha   90.00
_cell.angle_beta   90.00
_cell.angle_gamma   90.00
#
_symmetry.space_group_name_H-M   'P 1'
#
loop_
_entity.id
_entity.type
_entity.pdbx_description
1 polymer ?
#
loop_
_entity_poly.entity_id
_entity_poly.type
_entity_poly.pdbx_seq_one_letter_code
_entity_poly.pdbx_strand_id
1 'polypeptide(L)'
;MGVEINAQENPQSKYVRSVHTMCKIVVERAFNPLKTNDFLYNFTLDNIAERKAVKYLHSTADAVIKMKREEQQKEEEEENDDVGGKKRVAFLDLLLRHRDENGQPLSDKCIRKQVNTIMFAIFEEEEEQYFKKDIPAYIPANQWGLFLFIGTAYSTLL
;
A
#
# COMPACT_ATOMS: atom_id res chain seq x y z
N MET A 1 -7.08 9.03 3.18
CA MET A 1 -7.90 7.80 3.41
C MET A 1 -8.80 7.86 4.65
N GLY A 2 -8.90 8.99 5.37
CA GLY A 2 -9.85 9.15 6.48
C GLY A 2 -9.63 8.18 7.66
N VAL A 3 -8.43 7.59 7.76
CA VAL A 3 -8.00 6.72 8.84
C VAL A 3 -6.64 7.22 9.29
N GLU A 4 -6.51 7.53 10.58
CA GLU A 4 -5.24 7.85 11.21
C GLU A 4 -4.41 6.56 11.27
N ILE A 5 -3.55 6.39 10.28
CA ILE A 5 -2.46 5.44 10.39
C ILE A 5 -1.35 6.25 11.04
N ASN A 6 -0.95 5.84 12.26
CA ASN A 6 0.18 6.40 13.04
C ASN A 6 1.54 6.37 12.29
N ALA A 7 1.54 6.18 10.98
CA ALA A 7 2.64 6.43 10.06
C ALA A 7 2.94 7.93 9.90
N GLN A 8 1.93 8.81 9.93
CA GLN A 8 2.13 10.26 9.76
C GLN A 8 2.77 10.92 11.00
N GLU A 9 2.55 10.38 12.19
CA GLU A 9 3.09 10.94 13.45
C GLU A 9 4.44 10.35 13.87
N ASN A 10 4.84 9.20 13.29
CA ASN A 10 6.03 8.49 13.71
C ASN A 10 6.85 7.95 12.52
N PRO A 11 7.99 8.59 12.18
CA PRO A 11 8.95 8.11 11.17
C PRO A 11 9.50 6.71 11.47
N GLN A 12 9.39 6.25 12.73
CA GLN A 12 9.77 4.91 13.18
C GLN A 12 8.56 3.99 13.36
N SER A 13 7.44 4.27 12.69
CA SER A 13 6.32 3.35 12.67
C SER A 13 6.72 2.03 11.99
N LYS A 14 6.10 0.93 12.45
CA LYS A 14 6.31 -0.39 11.84
C LYS A 14 5.87 -0.41 10.36
N TYR A 15 4.95 0.47 9.99
CA TYR A 15 4.50 0.67 8.61
C TYR A 15 5.64 1.22 7.74
N VAL A 16 6.20 2.37 8.11
CA VAL A 16 7.30 3.03 7.38
C VAL A 16 8.49 2.08 7.22
N ARG A 17 8.89 1.38 8.29
CA ARG A 17 9.97 0.36 8.21
C ARG A 17 9.66 -0.78 7.26
N SER A 18 8.41 -1.23 7.20
CA SER A 18 8.00 -2.33 6.31
C SER A 18 8.04 -1.87 4.85
N VAL A 19 7.57 -0.65 4.56
CA VAL A 19 7.64 -0.07 3.21
C VAL A 19 9.08 0.18 2.78
N HIS A 20 9.93 0.72 3.66
CA HIS A 20 11.35 0.91 3.36
C HIS A 20 12.05 -0.43 3.09
N THR A 21 11.81 -1.44 3.93
CA THR A 21 12.36 -2.79 3.72
C THR A 21 11.95 -3.32 2.34
N MET A 22 10.70 -3.08 1.96
CA MET A 22 10.18 -3.53 0.67
C MET A 22 10.84 -2.84 -0.52
N CYS A 23 10.94 -1.51 -0.48
CA CYS A 23 11.60 -0.75 -1.52
C CYS A 23 13.07 -1.16 -1.69
N LYS A 24 13.80 -1.33 -0.57
CA LYS A 24 15.18 -1.80 -0.58
C LYS A 24 15.31 -3.14 -1.30
N ILE A 25 14.46 -4.10 -0.94
CA ILE A 25 14.46 -5.43 -1.55
C ILE A 25 14.21 -5.36 -3.05
N VAL A 26 13.28 -4.54 -3.51
CA VAL A 26 12.98 -4.48 -4.95
C VAL A 26 14.05 -3.77 -5.75
N VAL A 27 14.67 -2.72 -5.20
CA VAL A 27 15.89 -2.15 -5.79
C VAL A 27 16.98 -3.23 -5.90
N GLU A 28 17.26 -3.97 -4.82
CA GLU A 28 18.27 -5.03 -4.86
C GLU A 28 17.93 -6.15 -5.85
N ARG A 29 16.65 -6.50 -6.02
CA ARG A 29 16.20 -7.49 -7.01
C ARG A 29 16.32 -6.99 -8.45
N ALA A 30 16.14 -5.68 -8.67
CA ALA A 30 16.29 -5.06 -9.98
C ALA A 30 17.75 -5.01 -10.43
N PHE A 31 18.68 -4.80 -9.50
CA PHE A 31 20.11 -4.67 -9.80
C PHE A 31 20.92 -5.96 -9.68
N ASN A 32 20.38 -7.01 -9.06
CA ASN A 32 21.08 -8.27 -8.88
C ASN A 32 20.41 -9.43 -9.67
N PRO A 33 21.00 -9.87 -10.80
CA PRO A 33 20.42 -10.93 -11.63
C PRO A 33 20.27 -12.27 -10.88
N LEU A 34 21.06 -12.52 -9.82
CA LEU A 34 20.92 -13.71 -8.99
C LEU A 34 19.65 -13.67 -8.13
N LYS A 35 19.21 -12.48 -7.71
CA LYS A 35 17.97 -12.25 -6.95
C LYS A 35 16.74 -12.09 -7.86
N THR A 36 16.95 -11.92 -9.16
CA THR A 36 15.85 -11.88 -10.16
C THR A 36 15.25 -13.28 -10.37
N ASN A 37 16.03 -14.36 -10.22
CA ASN A 37 15.50 -15.71 -10.29
C ASN A 37 14.71 -16.06 -9.02
N ASP A 38 13.39 -16.21 -9.16
CA ASP A 38 12.46 -16.51 -8.05
C ASP A 38 12.85 -17.76 -7.25
N PHE A 39 13.43 -18.78 -7.90
CA PHE A 39 13.84 -20.00 -7.22
C PHE A 39 14.98 -19.73 -6.23
N LEU A 40 16.04 -19.06 -6.68
CA LEU A 40 17.19 -18.72 -5.83
C LEU A 40 16.80 -17.70 -4.77
N TYR A 41 15.95 -16.75 -5.14
CA TYR A 41 15.49 -15.70 -4.25
C TYR A 41 14.67 -16.25 -3.07
N ASN A 42 13.85 -17.28 -3.28
CA ASN A 42 13.08 -17.93 -2.21
C ASN A 42 13.94 -18.49 -1.06
N PHE A 43 15.23 -18.77 -1.28
CA PHE A 43 16.16 -19.24 -0.25
C PHE A 43 16.95 -18.12 0.44
N THR A 44 16.77 -16.87 0.03
CA THR A 44 17.47 -15.73 0.63
C THR A 44 16.78 -15.25 1.91
N LEU A 45 17.57 -14.68 2.83
CA LEU A 45 17.03 -14.02 4.02
C LEU A 45 16.13 -12.82 3.67
N ASP A 46 16.38 -12.19 2.52
CA ASP A 46 15.59 -11.08 2.01
C ASP A 46 14.15 -11.49 1.73
N ASN A 47 13.92 -12.70 1.20
CA ASN A 47 12.57 -13.20 0.97
C ASN A 47 11.78 -13.36 2.28
N ILE A 48 12.45 -13.75 3.37
CA ILE A 48 11.82 -13.83 4.69
C ILE A 48 11.45 -12.43 5.20
N ALA A 49 12.33 -11.44 5.00
CA ALA A 49 12.08 -10.06 5.37
C ALA A 49 10.93 -9.45 4.55
N GLU A 50 10.91 -9.66 3.23
CA GLU A 50 9.83 -9.29 2.31
C GLU A 50 8.50 -9.88 2.78
N ARG A 51 8.42 -11.21 2.97
CA ARG A 51 7.18 -11.87 3.37
C ARG A 51 6.62 -11.30 4.68
N LYS A 52 7.50 -10.96 5.65
CA LYS A 52 7.08 -10.32 6.90
C LYS A 52 6.55 -8.91 6.68
N ALA A 53 7.23 -8.10 5.87
CA ALA A 53 6.81 -6.75 5.53
C ALA A 53 5.47 -6.74 4.78
N VAL A 54 5.35 -7.55 3.72
CA VAL A 54 4.12 -7.72 2.93
C VAL A 54 2.96 -8.17 3.81
N LYS A 55 3.18 -9.17 4.67
CA LYS A 55 2.14 -9.63 5.62
C LYS A 55 1.65 -8.52 6.53
N TYR A 56 2.57 -7.68 7.04
CA TYR A 56 2.19 -6.56 7.88
C TYR A 56 1.40 -5.51 7.09
N LEU A 57 1.87 -5.12 5.90
CA LEU A 57 1.18 -4.16 5.03
C LEU A 57 -0.25 -4.62 4.69
N HIS A 58 -0.42 -5.89 4.31
CA HIS A 58 -1.75 -6.46 4.09
C HIS A 58 -2.61 -6.42 5.35
N SER A 59 -2.06 -6.78 6.52
CA SER A 59 -2.84 -6.73 7.77
C SER A 59 -3.30 -5.31 8.13
N THR A 60 -2.49 -4.29 7.82
CA THR A 60 -2.87 -2.89 8.00
C THR A 60 -3.99 -2.50 7.03
N ALA A 61 -3.89 -2.87 5.75
CA ALA A 61 -4.94 -2.60 4.78
C ALA A 61 -6.25 -3.34 5.12
N ASP A 62 -6.18 -4.60 5.55
CA ASP A 62 -7.33 -5.38 6.00
C ASP A 62 -8.00 -4.71 7.21
N ALA A 63 -7.21 -4.18 8.16
CA ALA A 63 -7.75 -3.45 9.31
C ALA A 63 -8.47 -2.15 8.90
N VAL A 64 -7.89 -1.39 7.96
CA VAL A 64 -8.50 -0.16 7.42
C VAL A 64 -9.82 -0.47 6.71
N ILE A 65 -9.85 -1.51 5.89
CA ILE A 65 -11.07 -1.94 5.18
C ILE A 65 -12.15 -2.36 6.18
N LYS A 66 -11.77 -3.14 7.20
CA LYS A 66 -12.71 -3.60 8.23
C LYS A 66 -13.32 -2.42 9.00
N MET A 67 -12.48 -1.49 9.47
CA MET A 67 -12.92 -0.31 10.20
C MET A 67 -13.93 0.51 9.38
N LYS A 68 -13.65 0.70 8.08
CA LYS A 68 -14.53 1.45 7.19
C LYS A 68 -15.85 0.73 6.88
N ARG A 69 -15.86 -0.59 6.82
CA ARG A 69 -17.11 -1.37 6.71
C ARG A 69 -17.98 -1.24 7.95
N GLU A 70 -17.37 -1.24 9.14
CA GLU A 70 -18.10 -1.05 10.39
C GLU A 70 -18.68 0.37 10.50
N GLU A 71 -17.94 1.39 10.03
CA GLU A 71 -18.47 2.75 9.93
C GLU A 71 -19.65 2.84 8.97
N GLN A 72 -19.57 2.22 7.78
CA GLN A 72 -20.68 2.20 6.81
C GLN A 72 -21.94 1.53 7.37
N GLN A 73 -21.80 0.43 8.09
CA GLN A 73 -22.95 -0.26 8.71
C GLN A 73 -23.63 0.64 9.76
N LYS A 74 -22.86 1.37 10.56
CA LYS A 74 -23.41 2.33 11.54
C LYS A 74 -24.08 3.52 10.86
N GLU A 75 -23.48 4.06 9.79
CA GLU A 75 -24.10 5.14 9.03
C GLU A 75 -25.43 4.70 8.37
N GLU A 76 -25.54 3.47 7.88
CA GLU A 76 -26.80 2.92 7.32
C GLU A 76 -27.89 2.72 8.39
N GLU A 77 -27.52 2.42 9.63
CA GLU A 77 -28.44 2.36 10.77
C GLU A 77 -28.93 3.76 11.19
N GLU A 78 -28.07 4.78 11.10
CA GLU A 78 -28.38 6.18 11.45
C GLU A 78 -29.08 6.97 10.31
N GLU A 79 -28.83 6.67 9.03
CA GLU A 79 -29.46 7.34 7.87
C GLU A 79 -30.95 7.00 7.69
N ASN A 80 -31.53 6.09 8.48
CA ASN A 80 -32.99 5.94 8.55
C ASN A 80 -33.69 7.16 9.18
N ASP A 81 -32.96 8.09 9.82
CA ASP A 81 -33.54 9.23 10.56
C ASP A 81 -33.20 10.63 10.04
N ASP A 82 -32.30 10.84 9.06
CA ASP A 82 -32.07 12.20 8.53
C ASP A 82 -31.64 12.29 7.05
N VAL A 83 -32.22 13.29 6.40
CA VAL A 83 -32.25 13.52 4.95
C VAL A 83 -31.00 14.26 4.47
N GLY A 84 -30.32 13.69 3.47
CA GLY A 84 -29.87 14.46 2.30
C GLY A 84 -28.75 15.49 2.52
N GLY A 85 -27.54 15.03 2.78
CA GLY A 85 -26.32 15.83 2.59
C GLY A 85 -25.36 15.12 1.64
N LYS A 86 -24.90 15.77 0.57
CA LYS A 86 -23.79 15.25 -0.27
C LYS A 86 -22.49 15.24 0.55
N LYS A 87 -22.31 14.23 1.41
CA LYS A 87 -21.07 13.98 2.14
C LYS A 87 -19.94 13.75 1.14
N ARG A 88 -18.77 14.33 1.40
CA ARG A 88 -17.54 14.01 0.67
C ARG A 88 -17.21 12.54 0.95
N VAL A 89 -17.54 11.67 -0.01
CA VAL A 89 -17.30 10.24 0.09
C VAL A 89 -15.79 10.02 0.00
N ALA A 90 -15.20 9.37 1.01
CA ALA A 90 -13.78 9.03 0.95
C ALA A 90 -13.57 8.02 -0.19
N PHE A 91 -12.38 8.01 -0.79
CA PHE A 91 -12.07 7.08 -1.90
C PHE A 91 -12.38 5.62 -1.55
N LEU A 92 -12.09 5.18 -0.32
CA LEU A 92 -12.40 3.82 0.10
C LEU A 92 -13.90 3.54 0.19
N ASP A 93 -14.69 4.53 0.59
CA ASP A 93 -16.15 4.39 0.66
C ASP A 93 -16.76 4.26 -0.74
N LEU A 94 -16.19 4.95 -1.73
CA LEU A 94 -16.55 4.77 -3.14
C LEU A 94 -16.26 3.35 -3.61
N LEU A 95 -15.09 2.79 -3.28
CA LEU A 95 -14.74 1.41 -3.64
C LEU A 95 -15.64 0.37 -2.97
N LEU A 96 -16.02 0.59 -1.72
CA LEU A 96 -16.91 -0.32 -0.98
C LEU A 96 -18.34 -0.30 -1.52
N ARG A 97 -18.82 0.86 -1.95
CA ARG A 97 -20.16 1.04 -2.55
C ARG A 97 -20.22 0.65 -4.02
N HIS A 98 -19.08 0.59 -4.71
CA HIS A 98 -19.04 0.24 -6.12
C HIS A 98 -19.53 -1.20 -6.35
N ARG A 99 -20.33 -1.34 -7.41
CA ARG A 99 -20.88 -2.60 -7.91
C ARG A 99 -20.46 -2.74 -9.35
N ASP A 100 -20.10 -3.96 -9.75
CA ASP A 100 -19.74 -4.27 -11.13
C ASP A 100 -20.97 -4.27 -12.06
N GLU A 101 -20.76 -4.53 -13.34
CA GLU A 101 -21.83 -4.61 -14.36
C GLU A 101 -22.87 -5.70 -14.07
N ASN A 102 -22.52 -6.68 -13.22
CA ASN A 102 -23.40 -7.76 -12.79
C ASN A 102 -24.07 -7.47 -11.43
N GLY A 103 -23.86 -6.27 -10.85
CA GLY A 103 -24.38 -5.89 -9.54
C GLY A 103 -23.64 -6.53 -8.35
N GLN A 104 -22.50 -7.19 -8.57
CA GLN A 104 -21.70 -7.80 -7.51
C GLN A 104 -20.77 -6.78 -6.85
N PRO A 105 -20.54 -6.89 -5.53
CA PRO A 105 -19.53 -6.10 -4.84
C PRO A 105 -18.13 -6.43 -5.36
N LEU A 106 -17.23 -5.45 -5.33
CA LEU A 106 -15.81 -5.70 -5.57
C LEU A 106 -15.27 -6.74 -4.57
N SER A 107 -14.46 -7.67 -5.08
CA SER A 107 -13.74 -8.63 -4.25
C SER A 107 -12.82 -7.91 -3.26
N ASP A 108 -12.80 -8.39 -2.02
CA ASP A 108 -11.90 -7.89 -0.96
C ASP A 108 -10.43 -7.86 -1.41
N LYS A 109 -10.01 -8.81 -2.26
CA LYS A 109 -8.66 -8.82 -2.83
C LYS A 109 -8.40 -7.61 -3.74
N CYS A 110 -9.37 -7.24 -4.56
CA CYS A 110 -9.26 -6.08 -5.45
C CYS A 110 -9.21 -4.78 -4.65
N ILE A 111 -10.11 -4.64 -3.67
CA ILE A 111 -10.14 -3.47 -2.78
C ILE A 111 -8.80 -3.34 -2.03
N ARG A 112 -8.31 -4.42 -1.45
CA ARG A 112 -7.01 -4.43 -0.76
C ARG A 112 -5.86 -4.03 -1.66
N LYS A 113 -5.84 -4.51 -2.91
CA LYS A 113 -4.82 -4.12 -3.89
C LYS A 113 -4.85 -2.61 -4.13
N GLN A 114 -6.02 -2.04 -4.39
CA GLN A 114 -6.16 -0.60 -4.61
C GLN A 114 -5.77 0.23 -3.38
N VAL A 115 -6.18 -0.21 -2.18
CA VAL A 115 -5.78 0.42 -0.91
C VAL A 115 -4.27 0.41 -0.74
N ASN A 116 -3.62 -0.74 -0.93
CA ASN A 116 -2.17 -0.86 -0.83
C ASN A 116 -1.45 0.05 -1.83
N THR A 117 -1.90 0.09 -3.08
CA THR A 117 -1.31 0.96 -4.11
C THR A 117 -1.39 2.43 -3.72
N ILE A 118 -2.55 2.89 -3.24
CA ILE A 118 -2.71 4.30 -2.86
C ILE A 118 -1.93 4.61 -1.58
N MET A 119 -1.93 3.72 -0.59
CA MET A 119 -1.12 3.89 0.62
C MET A 119 0.37 4.00 0.29
N PHE A 120 0.84 3.22 -0.69
CA PHE A 120 2.20 3.30 -1.18
C PHE A 120 2.47 4.61 -1.93
N ALA A 121 1.57 5.03 -2.82
CA ALA A 121 1.72 6.28 -3.57
C ALA A 121 1.79 7.50 -2.64
N ILE A 122 0.93 7.55 -1.61
CA ILE A 122 0.95 8.61 -0.60
C ILE A 122 2.27 8.60 0.18
N PHE A 123 2.77 7.41 0.52
CA PHE A 123 4.07 7.28 1.19
C PHE A 123 5.23 7.76 0.30
N GLU A 124 5.22 7.41 -0.99
CA GLU A 124 6.26 7.83 -1.93
C GLU A 124 6.28 9.36 -2.12
N GLU A 125 5.10 9.99 -2.19
CA GLU A 125 4.97 11.45 -2.36
C GLU A 125 5.38 12.24 -1.10
N GLU A 126 5.10 11.73 0.11
CA GLU A 126 5.47 12.41 1.37
C GLU A 126 6.97 12.26 1.73
N GLU A 127 7.66 11.23 1.26
CA GLU A 127 9.06 10.92 1.67
C GLU A 127 10.12 11.04 0.56
N GLU A 128 9.83 11.65 -0.60
CA GLU A 128 10.82 11.85 -1.68
C GLU A 128 12.11 12.56 -1.19
N GLN A 129 11.99 13.38 -0.14
CA GLN A 129 13.11 14.07 0.50
C GLN A 129 13.98 13.19 1.42
N TYR A 130 13.41 12.14 2.03
CA TYR A 130 14.13 11.22 2.92
C TYR A 130 14.79 10.08 2.13
N PHE A 131 14.11 9.54 1.12
CA PHE A 131 14.64 8.47 0.26
C PHE A 131 15.94 8.86 -0.46
N LYS A 132 16.06 10.12 -0.89
CA LYS A 132 17.30 10.67 -1.50
C LYS A 132 18.52 10.65 -0.57
N LYS A 133 18.32 10.60 0.75
CA LYS A 133 19.38 10.72 1.75
C LYS A 133 19.90 9.37 2.26
N ASP A 134 19.05 8.36 2.35
CA ASP A 134 19.41 7.01 2.85
C ASP A 134 19.72 5.97 1.75
N ILE A 135 19.31 6.23 0.50
CA ILE A 135 19.59 5.36 -0.67
C ILE A 135 20.81 5.77 -1.54
N PRO A 136 21.56 6.87 -1.31
CA PRO A 136 22.61 7.28 -2.25
C PRO A 136 23.82 6.32 -2.30
N ALA A 137 23.85 5.26 -1.50
CA ALA A 137 24.88 4.23 -1.61
C ALA A 137 24.68 3.24 -2.78
N TYR A 138 23.47 3.09 -3.32
CA TYR A 138 23.16 1.98 -4.25
C TYR A 138 22.58 2.39 -5.62
N ILE A 139 21.99 3.58 -5.77
CA ILE A 139 21.38 4.00 -7.04
C ILE A 139 22.15 5.20 -7.61
N PRO A 140 22.89 5.04 -8.72
CA PRO A 140 23.55 6.17 -9.37
C PRO A 140 22.51 7.16 -9.92
N ALA A 141 22.84 8.45 -9.91
CA ALA A 141 21.90 9.55 -10.20
C ALA A 141 21.17 9.45 -11.55
N ASN A 142 21.70 8.68 -12.50
CA ASN A 142 21.11 8.41 -13.82
C ASN A 142 20.02 7.32 -13.81
N GLN A 143 19.76 6.67 -12.66
CA GLN A 143 18.81 5.55 -12.54
C GLN A 143 17.61 5.85 -11.62
N TRP A 144 17.40 7.11 -11.24
CA TRP A 144 16.18 7.54 -10.54
C TRP A 144 14.90 7.27 -11.33
N GLY A 145 14.96 7.32 -12.67
CA GLY A 145 13.82 6.94 -13.52
C GLY A 145 13.41 5.47 -13.37
N LEU A 146 14.35 4.57 -13.04
CA LEU A 146 14.06 3.15 -12.78
C LEU A 146 13.35 2.94 -11.44
N PHE A 147 13.58 3.82 -10.47
CA PHE A 147 12.86 3.81 -9.19
C PHE A 147 11.38 4.14 -9.37
N LEU A 148 11.06 5.12 -10.22
CA LEU A 148 9.67 5.41 -10.62
C LEU A 148 9.02 4.25 -11.40
N PHE A 149 9.81 3.53 -12.21
CA PHE A 149 9.35 2.31 -12.88
C PHE A 149 9.11 1.14 -11.90
N ILE A 150 9.86 1.05 -10.80
CA ILE A 150 9.67 0.04 -9.75
C ILE A 150 8.29 0.21 -9.07
N GLY A 151 7.82 1.44 -8.85
CA GLY A 151 6.46 1.71 -8.36
C GLY A 151 5.38 1.10 -9.27
N THR A 152 5.56 1.21 -10.59
CA THR A 152 4.64 0.58 -11.57
C THR A 152 4.72 -0.96 -11.56
N ALA A 153 5.92 -1.53 -11.39
CA ALA A 153 6.09 -2.97 -11.27
C ALA A 153 5.43 -3.52 -10.00
N TYR A 154 5.45 -2.74 -8.91
CA TYR A 154 4.83 -3.09 -7.63
C TYR A 154 3.31 -3.15 -7.68
N SER A 155 2.67 -2.25 -8.42
CA SER A 155 1.21 -2.32 -8.69
C SER A 155 0.81 -3.64 -9.34
N THR A 156 1.74 -4.32 -10.00
CA THR A 156 1.51 -5.63 -10.63
C THR A 156 1.73 -6.80 -9.65
N LEU A 157 2.62 -6.64 -8.67
CA LEU A 157 3.06 -7.69 -7.74
C LEU A 157 2.22 -7.82 -6.45
N LEU A 158 1.55 -6.75 -6.00
CA LEU A 158 0.57 -6.76 -4.89
C LEU A 158 -0.86 -7.03 -5.38
#